data_AF-A0A2M6R9C7-F1
#
_entry.id   AF-A0A2M6R9C7-F1
#
_cell.length_a   1.000
_cell.length_b   1.000
_cell.length_c   1.000
_cell.angle_alpha   90.00
_cell.angle_beta   90.00
_cell.angle_gamma   90.00
#
_symmetry.space_group_name_H-M   'P 1'
#
loop_
_entity.id
_entity.type
_entity.pdbx_description
1 polymer ?
#
loop_
_entity_poly.entity_id
_entity_poly.type
_entity_poly.pdbx_seq_one_letter_code
_entity_poly.pdbx_strand_id
1 'polypeptide(L)'
;MIGRITIFILCLGAGLAILRYTLQWVNTIGKNAWAEEHMGGGGTYTLWKLIAILLIIFGFMVMIGSVDLHPKGPEIGTESGNVPTQSE
;
A
#
# COMPACT_ATOMS: atom_id res chain seq x y z
N MET A 1 2.32 11.82 11.47
CA MET A 1 1.38 10.80 11.99
C MET A 1 0.14 10.63 11.14
N ILE A 2 -0.61 11.71 10.82
CA ILE A 2 -1.86 11.63 10.03
C ILE A 2 -1.71 10.82 8.72
N GLY A 3 -0.67 11.08 7.92
CA GLY A 3 -0.49 10.40 6.63
C GLY A 3 -0.30 8.89 6.73
N ARG A 4 0.43 8.42 7.75
CA ARG A 4 0.63 6.98 8.02
C ARG A 4 -0.68 6.30 8.41
N ILE A 5 -1.51 6.97 9.21
CA ILE A 5 -2.83 6.48 9.64
C ILE A 5 -3.78 6.38 8.45
N THR A 6 -3.77 7.36 7.54
CA THR A 6 -4.60 7.31 6.32
C THR A 6 -4.23 6.12 5.44
N ILE A 7 -2.94 5.87 5.22
CA ILE A 7 -2.46 4.72 4.42
C ILE A 7 -2.84 3.41 5.11
N PHE A 8 -2.70 3.32 6.43
CA PHE A 8 -3.12 2.15 7.19
C PHE A 8 -4.60 1.85 7.02
N ILE A 9 -5.48 2.86 7.15
CA ILE A 9 -6.94 2.68 6.98
C ILE A 9 -7.27 2.24 5.56
N LEU A 10 -6.59 2.79 4.54
CA LEU A 10 -6.78 2.38 3.15
C LEU A 10 -6.35 0.93 2.92
N CYS A 11 -5.18 0.52 3.43
CA CYS A 11 -4.72 -0.87 3.34
C CYS A 11 -5.64 -1.82 4.11
N LEU A 12 -6.07 -1.46 5.32
CA LEU A 12 -6.98 -2.27 6.12
C LEU A 12 -8.34 -2.43 5.40
N GLY A 13 -8.91 -1.33 4.91
CA GLY A 13 -10.16 -1.32 4.17
C GLY A 13 -10.07 -2.13 2.87
N ALA A 14 -9.00 -1.96 2.09
CA ALA A 14 -8.76 -2.73 0.88
C ALA A 14 -8.56 -4.22 1.17
N GLY A 15 -7.76 -4.57 2.18
CA GLY A 15 -7.54 -5.95 2.59
C GLY A 15 -8.83 -6.65 3.01
N LEU A 16 -9.65 -5.98 3.83
CA LEU A 16 -10.96 -6.50 4.24
C LEU A 16 -11.93 -6.60 3.06
N ALA A 17 -11.94 -5.62 2.16
CA ALA A 17 -12.77 -5.66 0.96
C ALA A 17 -12.41 -6.84 0.05
N ILE A 18 -11.11 -7.08 -0.16
CA ILE A 18 -10.64 -8.25 -0.92
C ILE A 18 -11.09 -9.54 -0.24
N LEU A 19 -10.95 -9.65 1.08
CA LEU A 19 -11.37 -10.82 1.85
C LEU A 19 -12.89 -11.08 1.75
N ARG A 20 -13.69 -10.01 1.80
CA ARG A 20 -15.15 -10.08 1.70
C ARG A 20 -15.62 -10.44 0.29
N TYR A 21 -15.00 -9.86 -0.72
CA TYR A 21 -15.38 -9.98 -2.13
C TYR A 21 -14.54 -10.99 -2.90
N THR A 22 -13.71 -11.80 -2.24
CA THR A 22 -12.83 -12.79 -2.90
C THR A 22 -13.62 -13.68 -3.88
N LEU A 23 -14.84 -14.08 -3.52
CA LEU A 23 -15.71 -14.86 -4.40
C LEU A 23 -16.08 -14.15 -5.69
N GLN A 24 -16.42 -12.86 -5.61
CA GLN A 24 -16.75 -12.06 -6.79
C GLN A 24 -15.50 -11.81 -7.65
N TRP A 25 -14.35 -11.54 -7.03
CA TRP A 25 -13.08 -11.36 -7.74
C TRP A 25 -12.67 -12.61 -8.51
N VAL A 26 -12.74 -13.79 -7.89
CA VAL A 26 -12.41 -15.07 -8.54
C VAL A 26 -13.42 -15.42 -9.63
N ASN A 27 -14.72 -15.14 -9.43
CA ASN A 27 -15.72 -15.38 -10.48
C ASN A 27 -15.59 -14.42 -11.67
N THR A 28 -15.05 -13.21 -11.47
CA THR A 28 -14.91 -12.22 -12.54
C THR A 28 -13.63 -12.42 -13.34
N ILE A 29 -12.51 -12.71 -12.66
CA ILE A 29 -11.19 -12.92 -13.29
C ILE A 29 -11.03 -14.36 -13.79
N GLY A 30 -11.74 -15.30 -13.19
CA GLY A 30 -11.56 -16.72 -13.41
C GLY A 30 -10.57 -17.36 -12.44
N LYS A 31 -10.55 -18.69 -12.43
CA LYS A 31 -9.62 -19.47 -11.61
C LYS A 31 -8.21 -19.40 -12.22
N ASN A 32 -7.22 -19.15 -11.39
CA ASN A 32 -5.83 -19.11 -11.84
C ASN A 32 -5.28 -20.55 -11.87
N ALA A 33 -4.87 -21.02 -13.05
CA ALA A 33 -4.37 -22.40 -13.23
C ALA A 33 -3.16 -22.69 -12.33
N TRP A 34 -2.23 -21.74 -12.19
CA TRP A 34 -1.07 -21.89 -11.31
C TRP A 34 -1.47 -22.10 -9.84
N ALA A 35 -2.48 -21.37 -9.38
CA ALA A 35 -2.94 -21.44 -8.00
C ALA A 35 -3.71 -22.73 -7.73
N GLU A 36 -4.56 -23.18 -8.66
CA GLU A 36 -5.26 -24.47 -8.52
C GLU A 36 -4.29 -25.66 -8.59
N GLU A 37 -3.22 -25.58 -9.38
CA GLU A 37 -2.21 -26.63 -9.50
C GLU A 37 -1.32 -26.75 -8.24
N HIS A 38 -0.90 -25.62 -7.67
CA HIS A 38 0.02 -25.61 -6.52
C HIS A 38 -0.70 -25.70 -5.16
N MET A 39 -1.93 -25.17 -5.05
CA MET A 39 -2.68 -25.13 -3.79
C MET A 39 -3.91 -26.07 -3.78
N GLY A 40 -4.16 -26.79 -4.88
CA GLY A 40 -5.27 -27.73 -5.02
C GLY A 40 -6.61 -27.05 -5.34
N GLY A 41 -7.69 -27.82 -5.23
CA GLY A 41 -9.04 -27.34 -5.54
C GLY A 41 -9.45 -26.15 -4.69
N GLY A 42 -9.67 -25.00 -5.32
CA GLY A 42 -9.97 -23.74 -4.65
C GLY A 42 -8.72 -22.92 -4.28
N GLY A 43 -7.54 -23.31 -4.77
CA GLY A 43 -6.28 -22.62 -4.58
C GLY A 43 -6.31 -21.13 -4.98
N THR A 44 -7.11 -20.78 -5.99
CA THR A 44 -7.31 -19.37 -6.37
C THR A 44 -7.91 -18.55 -5.21
N TYR A 45 -8.85 -19.11 -4.44
CA TYR A 45 -9.44 -18.43 -3.29
C TYR A 45 -8.43 -18.24 -2.16
N THR A 46 -7.61 -19.27 -1.91
CA THR A 46 -6.55 -19.24 -0.90
C THR A 46 -5.50 -18.19 -1.26
N LEU A 47 -5.13 -18.10 -2.53
CA LEU A 47 -4.19 -17.09 -3.04
C LEU A 47 -4.70 -15.66 -2.79
N TRP A 48 -5.96 -15.37 -3.13
CA TRP A 48 -6.55 -14.05 -2.88
C TRP A 48 -6.64 -13.70 -1.40
N LYS A 49 -6.97 -14.68 -0.55
CA LYS A 49 -6.95 -14.49 0.92
C LYS A 49 -5.54 -14.23 1.45
N LEU A 50 -4.54 -14.93 0.93
CA LEU A 50 -3.12 -14.71 1.27
C LEU A 50 -2.68 -13.29 0.90
N ILE A 51 -3.01 -12.83 -0.30
CA ILE A 51 -2.72 -11.45 -0.75
C ILE A 51 -3.40 -10.44 0.17
N ALA A 52 -4.67 -10.67 0.52
CA ALA A 52 -5.40 -9.79 1.44
C ALA A 52 -4.73 -9.70 2.82
N ILE A 53 -4.32 -10.84 3.39
CA ILE A 53 -3.61 -10.88 4.67
C ILE A 53 -2.27 -10.15 4.56
N LEU A 54 -1.51 -10.39 3.49
CA LEU A 54 -0.20 -9.75 3.27
C LEU A 54 -0.34 -8.23 3.18
N LEU A 55 -1.42 -7.76 2.55
CA LEU A 55 -1.74 -6.35 2.40
C LEU A 55 -2.11 -5.69 3.74
N ILE A 56 -2.81 -6.41 4.62
CA ILE A 56 -3.09 -5.94 6.00
C ILE A 56 -1.80 -5.85 6.81
N ILE A 57 -0.94 -6.89 6.75
CA ILE A 57 0.36 -6.91 7.43
C ILE A 57 1.24 -5.75 6.95
N PHE A 58 1.27 -5.50 5.64
CA PHE A 58 2.01 -4.38 5.06
C PHE A 58 1.49 -3.03 5.58
N GLY A 59 0.16 -2.87 5.67
CA GLY A 59 -0.46 -1.70 6.29
C GLY A 59 0.03 -1.47 7.72
N PHE A 60 0.06 -2.53 8.54
CA PHE A 60 0.60 -2.47 9.91
C PHE A 60 2.09 -2.07 9.94
N MET A 61 2.89 -2.57 9.01
CA MET A 61 4.32 -2.25 8.91
C MET A 61 4.57 -0.76 8.59
N VAL A 62 3.73 -0.17 7.74
CA VAL A 62 3.76 1.28 7.44
C VAL A 62 3.35 2.11 8.67
N MET A 63 2.40 1.64 9.47
CA MET A 63 1.95 2.30 10.70
C MET A 63 3.05 2.35 11.78
N ILE A 64 3.81 1.26 11.94
CA ILE A 64 4.97 1.16 12.84
C ILE A 64 6.08 2.16 12.48
N GLY A 65 6.05 2.71 11.26
CA GLY A 65 7.00 3.72 10.81
C GLY A 65 8.26 3.16 10.17
N SER A 66 8.24 1.88 9.78
CA SER A 66 9.32 1.24 9.03
C SER A 66 9.49 1.81 7.61
N VAL A 67 8.52 2.58 7.11
CA VAL A 67 8.56 3.21 5.79
C VAL A 67 8.28 4.71 5.92
N ASP A 68 9.28 5.54 5.67
CA ASP A 68 9.09 6.98 5.53
C ASP A 68 8.61 7.30 4.12
N LEU A 69 7.29 7.28 3.95
CA LEU A 69 6.62 7.96 2.84
C LEU A 69 6.55 9.44 3.18
N HIS A 70 7.70 10.12 3.12
CA HIS A 70 7.73 11.57 3.08
C HIS A 70 7.33 11.97 1.65
N PRO A 71 6.12 12.50 1.41
CA PRO A 71 5.85 13.14 0.12
C PRO A 71 6.84 14.29 0.02
N LYS A 72 7.81 14.20 -0.90
CA LYS A 72 8.69 15.32 -1.22
C LYS A 72 7.77 16.48 -1.59
N GLY A 73 7.59 17.41 -0.66
CA GLY A 73 6.94 18.68 -0.97
C GLY A 73 7.73 19.33 -2.11
N PRO A 74 7.10 20.19 -2.93
CA PRO A 74 7.87 20.97 -3.89
C PRO A 74 8.95 21.70 -3.11
N GLU A 75 10.21 21.42 -3.43
CA GLU A 75 11.35 22.19 -2.94
C GLU A 75 11.15 23.60 -3.48
N ILE A 76 10.49 24.45 -2.70
CA ILE A 76 10.44 25.87 -2.99
C ILE A 76 11.87 26.31 -2.80
N GLY A 77 12.60 26.40 -3.91
CA GLY A 77 13.97 26.85 -3.95
C GLY A 77 14.03 28.21 -3.27
N THR A 78 14.43 28.22 -2.00
CA THR A 78 14.92 29.42 -1.34
C THR A 78 16.29 29.70 -1.90
N GLU A 79 16.34 30.11 -3.17
CA GLU A 79 17.35 31.05 -3.63
C GLU A 79 16.99 32.42 -3.05
N SER A 80 17.00 32.52 -1.71
CA SER A 80 17.04 33.80 -1.04
C SER A 80 18.46 34.29 -1.19
N GLY A 81 18.61 35.22 -2.14
CA GLY A 81 19.87 35.80 -2.58
C GLY A 81 20.85 36.09 -1.44
N ASN A 82 22.05 35.57 -1.64
CA ASN A 82 23.26 36.13 -1.07
C ASN A 82 23.43 37.53 -1.67
N VAL A 83 22.82 38.55 -1.06
CA VAL A 83 23.11 39.95 -1.40
C VAL A 83 24.46 40.26 -0.77
N PRO A 84 25.53 40.50 -1.56
CA PRO A 84 26.80 40.90 -0.99
C PRO A 84 26.59 42.22 -0.26
N THR A 85 26.91 42.24 1.04
CA THR A 85 27.09 43.45 1.83
C THR A 85 28.07 44.35 1.09
N GLN A 86 27.52 45.38 0.44
CA GLN A 86 28.30 46.49 -0.12
C GLN A 86 28.99 47.19 1.05
N SER A 87 30.31 47.27 0.93
CA SER A 87 31.22 48.04 1.77
C SER A 87 30.93 49.54 1.69
N GLU A 88 30.79 50.19 2.83
CA GLU A 88 31.12 51.61 3.05
C GLU A 88 31.86 51.76 4.39
#